data_AF-A0A7S4MB26-F1
#
_entry.id   AF-A0A7S4MB26-F1
#
_cell.length_a   1.000
_cell.length_b   1.000
_cell.length_c   1.000
_cell.angle_alpha   90.00
_cell.angle_beta   90.00
_cell.angle_gamma   90.00
#
_symmetry.space_group_name_H-M   'P 1'
#
loop_
_entity.id
_entity.type
_entity.pdbx_description
1 polymer ?
#
loop_
_entity_poly.entity_id
_entity_poly.type
_entity_poly.pdbx_seq_one_letter_code
_entity_poly.pdbx_strand_id
1 'polypeptide(L)'
;GIWDGDGFAAFQKLVLQSPKVDACMSREIQTFIANLNENYAERETEGSFTTINEFLSYGNLTYYSLQEFESFLIQQCNATEEYRDTLVAPIVRAIYDQPMNLTSFAGEVSLLAIFTPAMWAANGNSQLPKQMFIKSNSLVHLNTKIDTVSWNGEKFTLTYNGTSTHTSDYLVLAAPIEKVDIEFENVTFTQSITYRNFVHCYVTHVQAQGMNPEYFGLPAGSEVPDSVLTTPNSQLPFTIASISM
;
A
#
# COMPACT_ATOMS: atom_id res chain seq x y z
N GLY A 1 -5.84 -3.15 11.81
CA GLY A 1 -5.35 -1.94 12.47
C GLY A 1 -4.23 -2.32 13.41
N ILE A 2 -3.25 -1.45 13.60
CA ILE A 2 -2.11 -1.66 14.49
C ILE A 2 -2.04 -0.41 15.35
N TRP A 3 -2.26 -0.57 16.65
CA TRP A 3 -2.49 0.54 17.58
C TRP A 3 -1.65 0.36 18.84
N ASP A 4 -0.95 1.42 19.26
CA ASP A 4 -0.11 1.47 20.46
C ASP A 4 -0.56 2.49 21.52
N GLY A 5 -1.77 3.04 21.40
CA GLY A 5 -2.25 4.10 22.28
C GLY A 5 -2.33 5.46 21.61
N ASP A 6 -1.31 5.82 20.82
CA ASP A 6 -1.12 7.16 20.27
C ASP A 6 -1.03 7.20 18.72
N GLY A 7 -0.82 6.05 18.06
CA GLY A 7 -0.74 5.98 16.60
C GLY A 7 -0.59 4.56 16.05
N PHE A 8 0.18 4.42 14.97
CA PHE A 8 0.64 3.12 14.49
C PHE A 8 1.71 2.60 15.45
N ALA A 9 1.58 1.35 15.89
CA ALA A 9 2.55 0.76 16.80
C ALA A 9 3.98 0.90 16.27
N ALA A 10 4.89 1.29 17.16
CA ALA A 10 6.31 1.39 16.86
C ALA A 10 6.89 0.01 16.51
N PHE A 11 6.78 -0.41 15.25
CA PHE A 11 7.20 -1.72 14.76
C PHE A 11 8.66 -2.04 15.07
N GLN A 12 9.49 -1.02 15.15
CA GLN A 12 10.89 -1.12 15.56
C GLN A 12 11.06 -1.82 16.92
N LYS A 13 10.10 -1.67 17.83
CA LYS A 13 10.11 -2.33 19.14
C LYS A 13 9.68 -3.81 19.07
N LEU A 14 8.89 -4.17 18.06
CA LEU A 14 8.40 -5.55 17.85
C LEU A 14 9.46 -6.43 17.14
N VAL A 15 10.35 -5.83 16.35
CA VAL A 15 11.38 -6.48 15.51
C VAL A 15 12.67 -6.77 16.31
N LEU A 16 12.56 -6.98 17.63
CA LEU A 16 13.72 -7.31 18.50
C LEU A 16 13.60 -8.69 19.15
N GLN A 17 12.61 -9.47 18.74
CA GLN A 17 12.29 -10.75 19.36
C GLN A 17 13.05 -11.93 18.73
N SER A 18 13.69 -11.75 17.57
CA SER A 18 14.43 -12.81 16.87
C SER A 18 15.68 -12.28 16.16
N PRO A 19 16.77 -12.00 16.88
CA PRO A 19 17.89 -11.19 16.38
C PRO A 19 18.49 -11.65 15.03
N LYS A 20 18.49 -12.95 14.75
CA LYS A 20 18.96 -13.50 13.47
C LYS A 20 18.00 -13.21 12.31
N VAL A 21 16.70 -13.39 12.53
CA VAL A 21 15.66 -13.12 11.54
C VAL A 21 15.56 -11.61 11.32
N ASP A 22 15.58 -10.83 12.39
CA ASP A 22 15.55 -9.35 12.36
C ASP A 22 16.73 -8.79 11.56
N ALA A 23 17.95 -9.29 11.81
CA ALA A 23 19.14 -8.88 11.05
C ALA A 23 19.06 -9.28 9.57
N CYS A 24 18.46 -10.44 9.26
CA CYS A 24 18.24 -10.86 7.88
C CYS A 24 17.24 -9.92 7.18
N MET A 25 16.06 -9.72 7.74
CA MET A 25 15.05 -8.84 7.14
C MET A 25 15.56 -7.42 6.96
N SER A 26 16.26 -6.88 7.97
CA SER A 26 16.87 -5.56 7.86
C SER A 26 17.85 -5.48 6.68
N ARG A 27 18.60 -6.54 6.39
CA ARG A 27 19.49 -6.58 5.22
C ARG A 27 18.67 -6.63 3.93
N GLU A 28 17.70 -7.53 3.83
CA GLU A 28 16.88 -7.68 2.61
C GLU A 28 16.13 -6.40 2.27
N ILE A 29 15.55 -5.72 3.26
CA ILE A 29 14.85 -4.44 3.06
C ILE A 29 15.80 -3.35 2.61
N GLN A 30 17.01 -3.27 3.17
CA GLN A 30 18.02 -2.29 2.72
C GLN A 30 18.47 -2.57 1.28
N THR A 31 18.62 -3.83 0.91
CA THR A 31 18.89 -4.23 -0.49
C THR A 31 17.71 -3.85 -1.38
N PHE A 32 16.47 -4.10 -0.97
CA PHE A 32 15.27 -3.71 -1.71
C PHE A 32 15.17 -2.19 -1.90
N ILE A 33 15.49 -1.39 -0.87
CA ILE A 33 15.53 0.08 -0.96
C ILE A 33 16.61 0.53 -1.94
N ALA A 34 17.82 -0.05 -1.88
CA ALA A 34 18.90 0.29 -2.80
C ALA A 34 18.49 0.02 -4.27
N ASN A 35 17.86 -1.13 -4.50
CA ASN A 35 17.32 -1.54 -5.78
C ASN A 35 16.21 -0.60 -6.29
N LEU A 36 15.29 -0.19 -5.40
CA LEU A 36 14.28 0.82 -5.74
C LEU A 36 14.91 2.17 -6.09
N ASN A 37 15.94 2.61 -5.36
CA ASN A 37 16.61 3.88 -5.65
C ASN A 37 17.31 3.86 -7.01
N GLU A 38 17.93 2.74 -7.38
CA GLU A 38 18.50 2.56 -8.72
C GLU A 38 17.42 2.66 -9.80
N ASN A 39 16.26 2.05 -9.58
CA ASN A 39 15.11 2.17 -10.48
C ASN A 39 14.63 3.62 -10.64
N TYR A 40 14.51 4.37 -9.53
CA TYR A 40 14.12 5.78 -9.58
C TYR A 40 15.17 6.66 -10.27
N ALA A 41 16.46 6.40 -10.04
CA ALA A 41 17.55 7.12 -10.68
C ALA A 41 17.51 6.93 -12.21
N GLU A 42 17.28 5.71 -12.68
CA GLU A 42 17.12 5.43 -14.10
C GLU A 42 15.96 6.21 -14.72
N ARG A 43 14.82 6.27 -14.02
CA ARG A 43 13.66 7.03 -14.47
C ARG A 43 13.96 8.53 -14.62
N GLU A 44 14.82 9.07 -13.78
CA GLU A 44 15.24 10.47 -13.83
C GLU A 44 16.21 10.76 -14.98
N THR A 45 17.03 9.79 -15.37
CA THR A 45 18.03 9.95 -16.45
C THR A 45 17.48 9.60 -17.83
N GLU A 46 16.78 8.47 -17.96
CA GLU A 46 16.33 7.92 -19.24
C GLU A 46 14.84 8.19 -19.54
N GLY A 47 14.08 8.66 -18.54
CA GLY A 47 12.67 8.99 -18.66
C GLY A 47 11.72 7.89 -18.16
N SER A 48 10.46 7.96 -18.59
CA SER A 48 9.43 7.04 -18.08
C SER A 48 9.52 5.65 -18.71
N PHE A 49 9.41 4.60 -17.89
CA PHE A 49 9.29 3.23 -18.39
C PHE A 49 8.01 3.05 -19.20
N THR A 50 8.12 2.27 -20.27
CA THR A 50 7.01 1.99 -21.21
C THR A 50 6.24 0.72 -20.85
N THR A 51 6.85 -0.18 -20.08
CA THR A 51 6.21 -1.43 -19.62
C THR A 51 6.54 -1.75 -18.16
N ILE A 52 5.70 -2.57 -17.54
CA ILE A 52 5.96 -3.09 -16.18
C ILE A 52 7.21 -3.99 -16.15
N ASN A 53 7.46 -4.78 -17.20
CA ASN A 53 8.66 -5.62 -17.26
C ASN A 53 9.93 -4.79 -17.32
N GLU A 54 9.91 -3.69 -18.08
CA GLU A 54 11.00 -2.72 -18.11
C GLU A 54 11.21 -2.12 -16.72
N PHE A 55 10.16 -1.58 -16.09
CA PHE A 55 10.22 -1.10 -14.70
C PHE A 55 10.82 -2.15 -13.75
N LEU A 56 10.39 -3.42 -13.81
CA LEU A 56 10.89 -4.46 -12.92
C LEU A 56 12.32 -4.92 -13.23
N SER A 57 12.82 -4.70 -14.46
CA SER A 57 14.16 -5.12 -14.84
C SER A 57 15.24 -4.25 -14.18
N TYR A 58 14.96 -2.98 -13.95
CA TYR A 58 15.88 -2.03 -13.31
C TYR A 58 15.90 -2.20 -11.79
N GLY A 59 17.10 -2.19 -11.21
CA GLY A 59 17.30 -2.50 -9.79
C GLY A 59 16.99 -3.97 -9.45
N ASN A 60 16.97 -4.88 -10.43
CA ASN A 60 16.68 -6.30 -10.20
C ASN A 60 15.35 -6.55 -9.42
N LEU A 61 14.34 -5.70 -9.62
CA LEU A 61 13.06 -5.81 -8.91
C LEU A 61 12.25 -7.04 -9.35
N THR A 62 12.55 -7.58 -10.53
CA THR A 62 12.04 -8.87 -11.03
C THR A 62 12.29 -10.01 -10.05
N TYR A 63 13.42 -10.00 -9.33
CA TYR A 63 13.72 -11.01 -8.31
C TYR A 63 12.62 -11.09 -7.24
N TYR A 64 12.14 -9.93 -6.78
CA TYR A 64 11.10 -9.86 -5.74
C TYR A 64 9.69 -10.08 -6.28
N SER A 65 9.42 -9.70 -7.54
CA SER A 65 8.09 -9.85 -8.15
C SER A 65 7.73 -11.30 -8.49
N LEU A 66 8.74 -12.16 -8.73
CA LEU A 66 8.57 -13.56 -9.10
C LEU A 66 8.50 -14.53 -7.91
N GLN A 67 8.74 -14.04 -6.70
CA GLN A 67 8.72 -14.86 -5.48
C GLN A 67 7.46 -14.61 -4.67
N GLU A 68 6.95 -15.66 -4.05
CA GLU A 68 5.95 -15.54 -2.98
C GLU A 68 6.64 -15.08 -1.69
N PHE A 69 6.03 -14.14 -0.98
CA PHE A 69 6.63 -13.49 0.18
C PHE A 69 6.85 -14.42 1.37
N GLU A 70 5.88 -15.28 1.71
CA GLU A 70 6.06 -16.26 2.79
C GLU A 70 7.23 -17.22 2.50
N SER A 71 7.27 -17.77 1.29
CA SER A 71 8.37 -18.62 0.82
C SER A 71 9.71 -17.90 0.88
N PHE A 72 9.76 -16.62 0.50
CA PHE A 72 10.96 -15.79 0.60
C PHE A 72 11.46 -15.67 2.05
N LEU A 73 10.59 -15.36 3.01
CA LEU A 73 10.97 -15.22 4.42
C LEU A 73 11.50 -16.54 5.02
N ILE A 74 10.91 -17.67 4.64
CA ILE A 74 11.37 -19.00 5.04
C ILE A 74 12.76 -19.28 4.47
N GLN A 75 12.95 -19.06 3.17
CA GLN A 75 14.18 -19.45 2.47
C GLN A 75 15.36 -18.52 2.75
N GLN A 76 15.12 -17.20 2.79
CA GLN A 76 16.19 -16.21 2.94
C GLN A 76 16.52 -15.93 4.40
N CYS A 77 15.49 -15.88 5.25
CA CYS A 77 15.64 -15.46 6.64
C CYS A 77 15.39 -16.55 7.67
N ASN A 78 15.00 -17.76 7.24
CA ASN A 78 14.65 -18.86 8.15
C ASN A 78 13.61 -18.40 9.20
N ALA A 79 12.67 -17.56 8.78
CA ALA A 79 11.65 -16.99 9.65
C ALA A 79 10.71 -18.11 10.14
N THR A 80 10.51 -18.22 11.45
CA THR A 80 9.59 -19.20 12.04
C THR A 80 8.14 -18.82 11.73
N GLU A 81 7.23 -19.79 11.81
CA GLU A 81 5.79 -19.53 11.66
C GLU A 81 5.30 -18.48 12.68
N GLU A 82 5.71 -18.63 13.94
CA GLU A 82 5.41 -17.65 15.00
C GLU A 82 5.83 -16.24 14.61
N TYR A 83 7.05 -16.07 14.10
CA TYR A 83 7.54 -14.77 13.65
C TYR A 83 6.71 -14.19 12.51
N ARG A 84 6.38 -15.02 11.51
CA ARG A 84 5.58 -14.59 10.35
C ARG A 84 4.16 -14.20 10.77
N ASP A 85 3.50 -14.98 11.62
CA ASP A 85 2.11 -14.76 11.99
C ASP A 85 1.91 -13.65 13.02
N THR A 86 2.86 -13.46 13.94
CA THR A 86 2.73 -12.48 15.03
C THR A 86 3.26 -11.10 14.65
N LEU A 87 4.25 -11.02 13.76
CA LEU A 87 4.90 -9.75 13.40
C LEU A 87 4.62 -9.32 11.97
N VAL A 88 4.90 -10.19 11.00
CA VAL A 88 4.88 -9.82 9.58
C VAL A 88 3.45 -9.75 9.03
N ALA A 89 2.65 -10.78 9.25
CA ALA A 89 1.28 -10.86 8.76
C ALA A 89 0.41 -9.66 9.18
N PRO A 90 0.46 -9.16 10.44
CA PRO A 90 -0.26 -7.97 10.81
C PRO A 90 0.09 -6.74 9.97
N ILE A 91 1.38 -6.54 9.67
CA ILE A 91 1.89 -5.39 8.90
C ILE A 91 1.41 -5.47 7.45
N VAL A 92 1.59 -6.63 6.81
CA VAL A 92 1.11 -6.87 5.44
C VAL A 92 -0.40 -6.62 5.34
N ARG A 93 -1.17 -7.10 6.33
CA ARG A 93 -2.62 -6.88 6.40
C ARG A 93 -2.98 -5.43 6.65
N ALA A 94 -2.17 -4.68 7.39
CA ALA A 94 -2.42 -3.25 7.61
C ALA A 94 -2.13 -2.39 6.36
N ILE A 95 -1.18 -2.80 5.51
CA ILE A 95 -0.79 -2.05 4.31
C ILE A 95 -1.60 -2.46 3.07
N TYR A 96 -1.75 -3.77 2.82
CA TYR A 96 -2.40 -4.30 1.62
C TYR A 96 -3.69 -5.08 1.88
N ASP A 97 -4.04 -5.35 3.14
CA ASP A 97 -5.15 -6.27 3.52
C ASP A 97 -5.09 -7.61 2.76
N GLN A 98 -3.88 -8.12 2.59
CA GLN A 98 -3.62 -9.37 1.88
C GLN A 98 -3.00 -10.43 2.82
N PRO A 99 -3.22 -11.73 2.54
CA PRO A 99 -2.46 -12.81 3.16
C PRO A 99 -1.00 -12.83 2.68
N MET A 100 -0.12 -13.56 3.38
CA MET A 100 1.33 -13.59 3.12
C MET A 100 1.75 -14.29 1.82
N ASN A 101 0.82 -14.86 1.05
CA ASN A 101 1.08 -15.44 -0.27
C ASN A 101 1.11 -14.40 -1.41
N LEU A 102 1.19 -13.11 -1.08
CA LEU A 102 1.48 -12.04 -2.04
C LEU A 102 2.91 -12.14 -2.60
N THR A 103 3.24 -11.31 -3.60
CA THR A 103 4.60 -11.24 -4.13
C THR A 103 5.56 -10.68 -3.08
N SER A 104 6.81 -11.15 -3.07
CA SER A 104 7.84 -10.64 -2.18
C SER A 104 8.03 -9.14 -2.37
N PHE A 105 7.90 -8.62 -3.59
CA PHE A 105 7.92 -7.18 -3.86
C PHE A 105 6.92 -6.40 -2.98
N ALA A 106 5.66 -6.83 -2.93
CA ALA A 106 4.66 -6.13 -2.13
C ALA A 106 4.81 -6.41 -0.62
N GLY A 107 5.35 -7.57 -0.25
CA GLY A 107 5.78 -7.87 1.12
C GLY A 107 6.86 -6.91 1.61
N GLU A 108 7.94 -6.75 0.86
CA GLU A 108 9.04 -5.82 1.17
C GLU A 108 8.56 -4.38 1.28
N VAL A 109 7.70 -3.93 0.36
CA VAL A 109 7.07 -2.59 0.45
C VAL A 109 6.27 -2.42 1.75
N SER A 110 5.60 -3.47 2.23
CA SER A 110 4.88 -3.42 3.52
C SER A 110 5.84 -3.25 4.68
N LEU A 111 6.98 -3.94 4.66
CA LEU A 111 7.98 -3.89 5.72
C LEU A 111 8.79 -2.58 5.75
N LEU A 112 8.77 -1.78 4.67
CA LEU A 112 9.36 -0.43 4.71
C LEU A 112 8.80 0.43 5.85
N ALA A 113 7.54 0.22 6.25
CA ALA A 113 6.91 0.94 7.36
C ALA A 113 7.60 0.69 8.72
N ILE A 114 8.41 -0.36 8.85
CA ILE A 114 9.21 -0.64 10.04
C ILE A 114 10.46 0.24 10.09
N PHE A 115 11.10 0.43 8.92
CA PHE A 115 12.41 1.05 8.79
C PHE A 115 12.35 2.52 8.41
N THR A 116 11.18 3.00 8.00
CA THR A 116 10.96 4.39 7.59
C THR A 116 9.96 5.06 8.52
N PRO A 117 10.23 6.29 8.98
CA PRO A 117 9.27 7.02 9.81
C PRO A 117 8.03 7.35 8.98
N ALA A 118 6.85 7.11 9.57
CA ALA A 118 5.61 7.58 8.98
C ALA A 118 5.59 9.11 8.93
N MET A 119 5.23 9.67 7.78
CA MET A 119 5.06 11.11 7.60
C MET A 119 3.59 11.43 7.37
N TRP A 120 3.12 12.52 7.96
CA TRP A 120 1.77 13.03 7.75
C TRP A 120 1.79 14.55 7.65
N ALA A 121 0.79 15.10 6.95
CA ALA A 121 0.56 16.53 6.96
C ALA A 121 -0.23 16.92 8.22
N ALA A 122 0.20 17.98 8.93
CA ALA A 122 -0.42 18.44 10.18
C ALA A 122 -1.93 18.70 10.10
N ASN A 123 -2.45 19.02 8.90
CA ASN A 123 -3.87 19.26 8.64
C ASN A 123 -4.51 18.18 7.74
N GLY A 124 -4.00 16.96 7.82
CA GLY A 124 -4.44 15.79 7.07
C GLY A 124 -3.79 15.66 5.69
N ASN A 125 -3.68 14.43 5.20
CA ASN A 125 -3.01 14.11 3.94
C ASN A 125 -3.70 14.73 2.70
N SER A 126 -4.94 15.19 2.82
CA SER A 126 -5.64 15.96 1.77
C SER A 126 -4.96 17.28 1.43
N GLN A 127 -4.07 17.80 2.30
CA GLN A 127 -3.27 18.99 1.98
C GLN A 127 -2.33 18.74 0.80
N LEU A 128 -1.79 17.53 0.64
CA LEU A 128 -0.87 17.22 -0.45
C LEU A 128 -1.51 17.41 -1.83
N PRO A 129 -2.61 16.71 -2.20
CA PRO A 129 -3.25 16.93 -3.50
C PRO A 129 -3.77 18.36 -3.66
N LYS A 130 -4.23 19.01 -2.58
CA LYS A 130 -4.64 20.42 -2.62
C LYS A 130 -3.48 21.34 -3.04
N GLN A 131 -2.30 21.16 -2.45
CA GLN A 131 -1.11 21.94 -2.81
C GLN A 131 -0.63 21.60 -4.23
N MET A 132 -0.73 20.34 -4.67
CA MET A 132 -0.40 19.94 -6.04
C MET A 132 -1.28 20.68 -7.05
N PHE A 133 -2.60 20.76 -6.84
CA PHE A 133 -3.50 21.53 -7.73
C PHE A 133 -3.18 23.03 -7.76
N ILE A 134 -2.83 23.63 -6.62
CA ILE A 134 -2.43 25.04 -6.56
C ILE A 134 -1.12 25.27 -7.33
N LYS A 135 -0.13 24.38 -7.15
CA LYS A 135 1.20 24.51 -7.75
C LYS A 135 1.23 24.21 -9.25
N SER A 136 0.43 23.26 -9.72
CA SER A 136 0.34 22.92 -11.15
C SER A 136 -0.41 23.99 -11.96
N ASN A 137 -1.11 24.91 -11.29
CA ASN A 137 -2.04 25.85 -11.93
C ASN A 137 -3.07 25.13 -12.83
N SER A 138 -3.46 23.91 -12.44
CA SER A 138 -4.40 23.10 -13.21
C SER A 138 -5.82 23.65 -13.11
N LEU A 139 -6.54 23.67 -14.24
CA LEU A 139 -7.98 23.88 -14.25
C LEU A 139 -8.69 22.61 -13.80
N VAL A 140 -9.28 22.64 -12.61
CA VAL A 140 -9.99 21.50 -12.03
C VAL A 140 -11.49 21.68 -12.21
N HIS A 141 -12.12 20.72 -12.89
CA HIS A 141 -13.57 20.70 -13.11
C HIS A 141 -14.23 19.67 -12.19
N LEU A 142 -14.90 20.13 -11.14
CA LEU A 142 -15.69 19.29 -10.24
C LEU A 142 -17.09 19.06 -10.81
N ASN A 143 -17.74 17.95 -10.43
CA ASN A 143 -19.07 17.56 -10.94
C ASN A 143 -19.10 17.45 -12.48
N THR A 144 -18.00 16.98 -13.04
CA THR A 144 -17.81 16.76 -14.48
C THR A 144 -17.50 15.29 -14.71
N LYS A 145 -18.55 14.47 -14.83
CA LYS A 145 -18.38 13.05 -15.18
C LYS A 145 -18.12 12.97 -16.67
N ILE A 146 -17.02 12.33 -17.07
CA ILE A 146 -16.78 11.96 -18.46
C ILE A 146 -17.70 10.79 -18.80
N ASP A 147 -18.45 10.93 -19.89
CA ASP A 147 -19.37 9.90 -20.40
C ASP A 147 -18.73 9.16 -21.57
N THR A 148 -18.08 9.88 -22.49
CA THR A 148 -17.41 9.28 -23.65
C THR A 148 -16.03 9.87 -23.90
N VAL A 149 -15.16 9.03 -24.46
CA VAL A 149 -13.83 9.40 -24.97
C VAL A 149 -13.72 8.86 -26.39
N SER A 150 -13.51 9.75 -27.35
CA SER A 150 -13.30 9.37 -28.75
C SER A 150 -11.97 9.85 -29.30
N TRP A 151 -11.38 9.10 -30.22
CA TRP A 151 -10.17 9.47 -30.95
C TRP A 151 -10.45 9.60 -32.44
N ASN A 152 -10.09 10.73 -33.04
CA ASN A 152 -10.36 11.00 -34.46
C ASN A 152 -9.14 10.82 -35.39
N GLY A 153 -8.00 10.36 -34.86
CA GLY A 153 -6.73 10.28 -35.59
C GLY A 153 -5.76 11.43 -35.28
N GLU A 154 -6.22 12.51 -34.67
CA GLU A 154 -5.42 13.69 -34.32
C GLU A 154 -5.57 14.12 -32.86
N LYS A 155 -6.80 14.10 -32.33
CA LYS A 155 -7.13 14.55 -30.97
C LYS A 155 -8.13 13.63 -30.28
N PHE A 156 -8.05 13.61 -28.96
CA PHE A 156 -9.09 13.05 -28.11
C PHE A 156 -10.23 14.05 -27.99
N THR A 157 -11.47 13.57 -28.04
CA THR A 157 -12.67 14.31 -27.69
C THR A 157 -13.32 13.66 -26.47
N LEU A 158 -13.55 14.46 -25.43
CA LEU A 158 -14.21 14.06 -24.20
C LEU A 158 -15.63 14.60 -24.23
N THR A 159 -16.62 13.75 -24.04
CA THR A 159 -18.00 14.18 -23.74
C THR A 159 -18.25 14.07 -22.25
N TYR A 160 -18.85 15.08 -21.65
CA TYR A 160 -19.16 15.11 -20.23
C TYR A 160 -20.50 15.78 -19.96
N ASN A 161 -21.12 15.35 -18.87
CA ASN A 161 -22.45 15.81 -18.45
C ASN A 161 -23.47 15.72 -19.60
N GLY A 162 -23.40 14.65 -20.39
CA GLY A 162 -24.30 14.29 -21.49
C GLY A 162 -24.04 14.98 -22.83
N THR A 163 -23.70 16.27 -22.86
CA THR A 163 -23.61 17.03 -24.13
C THR A 163 -22.40 17.95 -24.26
N SER A 164 -21.68 18.22 -23.18
CA SER A 164 -20.57 19.16 -23.23
C SER A 164 -19.33 18.45 -23.75
N THR A 165 -18.50 19.14 -24.53
CA THR A 165 -17.31 18.54 -25.15
C THR A 165 -16.04 19.30 -24.85
N HIS A 166 -14.91 18.58 -24.87
CA HIS A 166 -13.57 19.14 -24.78
C HIS A 166 -12.62 18.32 -25.65
N THR A 167 -11.64 18.96 -26.29
CA THR A 167 -10.65 18.28 -27.14
C THR A 167 -9.23 18.50 -26.62
N SER A 168 -8.41 17.44 -26.62
CA SER A 168 -7.01 17.51 -26.19
C SER A 168 -6.11 16.63 -27.07
N ASP A 169 -4.83 17.00 -27.18
CA ASP A 169 -3.84 16.22 -27.94
C ASP A 169 -3.44 14.94 -27.19
N TYR A 170 -3.45 15.00 -25.85
CA TYR A 170 -3.13 13.89 -24.97
C TYR A 170 -4.24 13.66 -23.94
N LEU A 171 -4.38 12.41 -23.51
CA LEU A 171 -5.31 12.00 -22.47
C LEU A 171 -4.56 11.12 -21.45
N VAL A 172 -4.68 11.47 -20.17
CA VAL A 172 -4.19 10.65 -19.05
C VAL A 172 -5.39 10.13 -18.28
N LEU A 173 -5.58 8.81 -18.26
CA LEU A 173 -6.63 8.16 -17.49
C LEU A 173 -6.11 7.82 -16.08
N ALA A 174 -6.44 8.67 -15.11
CA ALA A 174 -6.07 8.49 -13.70
C ALA A 174 -7.21 7.91 -12.84
N ALA A 175 -8.14 7.18 -13.47
CA ALA A 175 -9.28 6.54 -12.82
C ALA A 175 -9.18 5.00 -12.93
N PRO A 176 -9.79 4.24 -12.00
CA PRO A 176 -9.89 2.79 -12.13
C PRO A 176 -10.78 2.44 -13.33
N ILE A 177 -10.16 2.24 -14.49
CA ILE A 177 -10.83 2.16 -15.79
C ILE A 177 -11.87 1.03 -15.86
N GLU A 178 -11.67 -0.03 -15.10
CA GLU A 178 -12.60 -1.16 -15.00
C GLU A 178 -13.88 -0.84 -14.20
N LYS A 179 -13.95 0.32 -13.53
CA LYS A 179 -15.09 0.75 -12.71
C LYS A 179 -15.78 2.01 -13.23
N VAL A 180 -15.14 2.73 -14.14
CA VAL A 180 -15.73 3.92 -14.72
C VAL A 180 -16.65 3.53 -15.86
N ASP A 181 -17.82 4.14 -15.87
CA ASP A 181 -18.82 4.01 -16.93
C ASP A 181 -18.51 5.07 -18.00
N ILE A 182 -17.43 4.82 -18.74
CA ILE A 182 -16.94 5.66 -19.85
C ILE A 182 -16.98 4.81 -21.13
N GLU A 183 -17.64 5.32 -22.16
CA GLU A 183 -17.60 4.73 -23.49
C GLU A 183 -16.34 5.18 -24.24
N PHE A 184 -15.64 4.23 -24.85
CA PHE A 184 -14.42 4.49 -25.62
C PHE A 184 -14.66 4.22 -27.10
N GLU A 185 -14.60 5.26 -27.93
CA GLU A 185 -14.83 5.20 -29.37
C GLU A 185 -13.51 5.36 -30.14
N ASN A 186 -13.17 4.40 -31.00
CA ASN A 186 -11.90 4.40 -31.76
C ASN A 186 -10.63 4.51 -30.89
N VAL A 187 -10.73 4.13 -29.61
CA VAL A 187 -9.61 4.02 -28.67
C VAL A 187 -9.33 2.54 -28.42
N THR A 188 -8.09 2.12 -28.64
CA THR A 188 -7.67 0.74 -28.46
C THR A 188 -6.74 0.62 -27.26
N PHE A 189 -7.08 -0.25 -26.31
CA PHE A 189 -6.19 -0.61 -25.21
C PHE A 189 -5.22 -1.71 -25.65
N THR A 190 -3.95 -1.58 -25.28
CA THR A 190 -2.91 -2.59 -25.59
C THR A 190 -3.10 -3.90 -24.84
N GLN A 191 -3.83 -3.87 -23.71
CA GLN A 191 -4.15 -5.03 -22.90
C GLN A 191 -5.64 -5.01 -22.56
N SER A 192 -6.22 -6.20 -22.39
CA SER A 192 -7.60 -6.34 -21.91
C SER A 192 -7.72 -5.78 -20.50
N ILE A 193 -8.71 -4.93 -20.29
CA ILE A 193 -9.04 -4.41 -18.96
C ILE A 193 -9.51 -5.57 -18.09
N THR A 194 -8.75 -5.89 -17.05
CA THR A 194 -9.12 -6.92 -16.09
C THR A 194 -10.02 -6.32 -15.02
N TYR A 195 -11.24 -6.86 -14.90
CA TYR A 195 -12.17 -6.40 -13.87
C TYR A 195 -11.72 -6.87 -12.49
N ARG A 196 -11.51 -5.93 -11.57
CA ARG A 196 -11.15 -6.21 -10.19
C ARG A 196 -12.33 -5.99 -9.28
N ASN A 197 -12.52 -6.85 -8.27
CA ASN A 197 -13.52 -6.60 -7.25
C ASN A 197 -13.05 -5.45 -6.35
N PHE A 198 -13.91 -4.45 -6.15
CA PHE A 198 -13.61 -3.38 -5.21
C PHE A 198 -14.14 -3.79 -3.84
N VAL A 199 -13.26 -3.83 -2.85
CA VAL A 199 -13.65 -4.13 -1.47
C VAL A 199 -13.96 -2.81 -0.79
N HIS A 200 -15.18 -2.68 -0.28
CA HIS A 200 -15.53 -1.55 0.58
C HIS A 200 -14.92 -1.78 1.96
N CYS A 201 -13.86 -1.04 2.27
CA CYS A 201 -13.26 -1.06 3.59
C CYS A 201 -14.01 -0.07 4.50
N TYR A 202 -14.61 -0.58 5.57
CA TYR A 202 -15.21 0.23 6.62
C TYR A 202 -14.23 0.34 7.78
N VAL A 203 -13.78 1.56 8.05
CA VAL A 203 -12.92 1.85 9.20
C VAL A 203 -13.77 2.45 10.31
N THR A 204 -13.76 1.81 11.48
CA THR A 204 -14.41 2.35 12.69
C THR A 204 -13.33 2.96 13.58
N HIS A 205 -13.44 4.25 13.88
CA HIS A 205 -12.61 4.89 14.89
C HIS A 205 -13.31 4.80 16.24
N VAL A 206 -12.63 4.19 17.21
CA VAL A 206 -13.12 4.06 18.59
C VAL A 206 -12.28 4.97 19.47
N GLN A 207 -12.94 5.88 20.18
CA GLN A 207 -12.32 6.67 21.25
C GLN A 207 -12.74 6.07 22.59
N ALA A 208 -11.78 5.61 23.37
CA ALA A 208 -12.00 5.02 24.70
C ALA A 208 -11.05 5.64 25.71
N GLN A 209 -11.37 5.51 27.01
CA GLN A 209 -10.48 5.95 28.11
C GLN A 209 -9.30 5.01 28.33
N GLY A 210 -9.38 3.77 27.82
CA GLY A 210 -8.37 2.72 27.96
C GLY A 210 -8.97 1.37 27.58
N MET A 211 -8.15 0.33 27.56
CA MET A 211 -8.63 -1.04 27.35
C MET A 211 -9.09 -1.66 28.67
N ASN A 212 -10.08 -2.55 28.63
CA ASN A 212 -10.55 -3.28 29.81
C ASN A 212 -9.59 -4.45 30.13
N PRO A 213 -8.87 -4.46 31.27
CA PRO A 213 -7.97 -5.55 31.64
C PRO A 213 -8.68 -6.91 31.74
N GLU A 214 -9.94 -6.92 32.19
CA GLU A 214 -10.71 -8.17 32.38
C GLU A 214 -10.94 -8.91 31.06
N TYR A 215 -10.96 -8.19 29.93
CA TYR A 215 -11.08 -8.79 28.60
C TYR A 215 -9.86 -9.66 28.24
N PHE A 216 -8.69 -9.33 28.77
CA PHE A 216 -7.46 -10.10 28.62
C PHE A 216 -7.28 -11.16 29.72
N GLY A 217 -8.30 -11.37 30.57
CA GLY A 217 -8.19 -12.23 31.74
C GLY A 217 -7.29 -11.66 32.84
N LEU A 218 -7.04 -10.35 32.83
CA LEU A 218 -6.23 -9.66 33.84
C LEU A 218 -7.14 -9.06 34.93
N PRO A 219 -6.66 -8.94 36.19
CA PRO A 219 -7.39 -8.24 37.25
C PRO A 219 -7.74 -6.79 36.89
N ALA A 220 -8.82 -6.27 37.46
CA ALA A 220 -9.19 -4.87 37.33
C ALA A 220 -8.04 -3.95 37.79
N GLY A 221 -7.68 -2.98 36.96
CA GLY A 221 -6.57 -2.05 37.21
C GLY A 221 -5.19 -2.56 36.81
N SER A 222 -5.07 -3.78 36.25
CA SER A 222 -3.81 -4.25 35.67
C SER A 222 -3.43 -3.48 34.41
N GLU A 223 -2.13 -3.43 34.15
CA GLU A 223 -1.58 -2.95 32.89
C GLU A 223 -1.99 -3.90 31.76
N VAL A 224 -2.52 -3.32 30.69
CA VAL A 224 -2.98 -4.03 29.49
C VAL A 224 -1.86 -4.08 28.46
N PRO A 225 -1.91 -5.00 27.48
CA PRO A 225 -0.87 -5.07 26.46
C PRO A 225 -0.71 -3.77 25.68
N ASP A 226 0.53 -3.35 25.45
CA ASP A 226 0.84 -2.10 24.73
C ASP A 226 0.45 -2.12 23.24
N SER A 227 0.25 -3.30 22.65
CA SER A 227 -0.03 -3.43 21.22
C SER A 227 -1.03 -4.53 20.93
N VAL A 228 -2.08 -4.16 20.19
CA VAL A 228 -3.09 -5.08 19.66
C VAL A 228 -3.01 -5.06 18.13
N LEU A 229 -2.77 -6.23 17.55
CA LEU A 229 -2.45 -6.41 16.14
C LEU A 229 -3.55 -7.22 15.45
N THR A 230 -3.80 -6.95 14.16
CA THR A 230 -4.67 -7.83 13.35
C THR A 230 -4.06 -9.22 13.19
N THR A 231 -4.88 -10.24 12.99
CA THR A 231 -4.44 -11.63 12.82
C THR A 231 -4.95 -12.21 11.50
N PRO A 232 -4.19 -13.11 10.85
CA PRO A 232 -4.73 -13.93 9.75
C PRO A 232 -5.67 -15.04 10.24
N ASN A 233 -5.66 -15.38 11.54
CA ASN A 233 -6.49 -16.44 12.10
C ASN A 233 -7.93 -15.96 12.33
N SER A 234 -8.86 -16.39 11.47
CA SER A 234 -10.29 -16.06 11.57
C SER A 234 -10.99 -16.50 12.86
N GLN A 235 -10.39 -17.39 13.65
CA GLN A 235 -10.91 -17.86 14.93
C GLN A 235 -10.48 -16.96 16.11
N LEU A 236 -9.54 -16.05 15.87
CA LEU A 236 -9.04 -15.12 16.87
C LEU A 236 -9.47 -13.69 16.52
N PRO A 237 -9.86 -12.87 17.51
CA PRO A 237 -10.25 -11.49 17.24
C PRO A 237 -9.03 -10.61 16.88
N PHE A 238 -7.85 -10.90 17.43
CA PHE A 238 -6.60 -10.18 17.21
C PHE A 238 -5.41 -11.01 17.74
N THR A 239 -4.21 -10.59 17.40
CA THR A 239 -2.96 -11.03 18.04
C THR A 239 -2.53 -9.96 19.05
N ILE A 240 -2.02 -10.39 20.20
CA ILE A 240 -1.47 -9.49 21.23
C ILE A 240 0.05 -9.55 21.15
N ALA A 241 0.71 -8.41 21.14
CA ALA A 241 2.16 -8.33 21.34
C ALA A 241 2.43 -7.50 22.61
N SER A 242 2.90 -8.17 23.66
CA SER A 242 3.40 -7.48 24.86
C SER A 242 4.88 -7.20 24.67
N ILE A 243 5.24 -5.92 24.65
CA ILE A 243 6.63 -5.49 24.61
C ILE A 243 7.06 -5.30 26.06
N SER A 244 7.54 -6.38 26.71
CA SER A 244 8.17 -6.22 28.02
C SER A 244 9.42 -5.35 27.86
N MET A 245 9.37 -4.13 28.41
CA MET A 245 10.52 -3.22 28.53
C MET A 245 11.59 -3.77 29.48
#